data_AF-A0ABD1ULA4-F1
#
_entry.id   AF-A0ABD1ULA4-F1
#
_cell.length_a   1.000
_cell.length_b   1.000
_cell.length_c   1.000
_cell.angle_alpha   90.00
_cell.angle_beta   90.00
_cell.angle_gamma   90.00
#
_symmetry.space_group_name_H-M   'P 1'
#
loop_
_entity.id
_entity.type
_entity.pdbx_description
1 polymer ?
#
loop_
_entity_poly.entity_id
_entity_poly.type
_entity_poly.pdbx_seq_one_letter_code
_entity_poly.pdbx_strand_id
1 'polypeptide(L)'
;MFDEKRFAGELKRKGVMVDEEQECYLSLKIFSAEDIDRATMNPNGDMRRYQALIWVRHKDENYITNIASGLPNPSWDSACIIPLGIYEPYKYFLHVEVYRMCSKSDPGPSSGIALVGKTRIPLPKLGHKICGRFGLVRPNDAVGPSSGSSSDLGCIAEGHIILNMETKTFF
;
A
#
# COMPACT_ATOMS: atom_id res chain seq x y z
N MET A 1 57.17 -20.84 53.85
CA MET A 1 55.74 -21.16 54.01
C MET A 1 55.02 -20.42 52.89
N PHE A 2 54.78 -21.11 51.78
CA PHE A 2 54.10 -20.58 50.59
C PHE A 2 52.62 -20.95 50.72
N ASP A 3 51.73 -19.97 50.65
CA ASP A 3 50.29 -20.18 50.66
C ASP A 3 49.74 -19.75 49.29
N GLU A 4 49.54 -20.75 48.44
CA GLU A 4 48.98 -20.64 47.08
C GLU A 4 47.46 -20.82 47.18
N LYS A 5 46.72 -19.72 47.34
CA LYS A 5 45.25 -19.74 47.23
C LYS A 5 44.80 -19.02 45.97
N ARG A 6 44.63 -19.84 44.93
CA ARG A 6 43.83 -19.57 43.73
C ARG A 6 42.38 -19.34 44.17
N PHE A 7 41.83 -18.16 43.90
CA PHE A 7 40.39 -17.97 43.80
C PHE A 7 40.06 -17.49 42.40
N ALA A 8 39.50 -18.43 41.63
CA ALA A 8 38.84 -18.19 40.37
C ALA A 8 37.61 -17.29 40.63
N GLY A 9 37.69 -16.04 40.20
CA GLY A 9 36.58 -15.11 40.19
C GLY A 9 35.92 -15.10 38.81
N GLU A 10 34.68 -15.55 38.75
CA GLU A 10 33.83 -15.70 37.58
C GLU A 10 33.87 -14.51 36.60
N LEU A 11 34.26 -14.80 35.36
CA LEU A 11 33.88 -13.98 34.21
C LEU A 11 32.35 -14.08 34.06
N LYS A 12 31.64 -13.07 34.56
CA LYS A 12 30.23 -12.82 34.22
C LYS A 12 30.12 -12.77 32.70
N ARG A 13 29.58 -13.83 32.11
CA ARG A 13 29.12 -13.83 30.72
C ARG A 13 28.04 -12.76 30.63
N LYS A 14 28.38 -11.61 30.04
CA LYS A 14 27.37 -10.72 29.44
C LYS A 14 26.62 -11.60 28.44
N GLY A 15 25.36 -11.93 28.77
CA GLY A 15 24.46 -12.50 27.79
C GLY A 15 24.41 -11.55 26.61
N VAL A 16 24.97 -11.99 25.49
CA VAL A 16 24.65 -11.42 24.20
C VAL A 16 23.17 -11.70 24.03
N MET A 17 22.32 -10.68 24.18
CA MET A 17 20.98 -10.75 23.63
C MET A 17 21.19 -10.92 22.14
N VAL A 18 21.01 -12.15 21.66
CA VAL A 18 20.79 -12.39 20.25
C VAL A 18 19.51 -11.63 19.97
N ASP A 19 19.60 -10.51 19.23
CA ASP A 19 18.44 -9.92 18.58
C ASP A 19 17.88 -11.03 17.70
N GLU A 20 16.90 -11.77 18.21
CA GLU A 20 16.10 -12.64 17.36
C GLU A 20 15.44 -11.70 16.35
N GLU A 21 15.79 -11.86 15.08
CA GLU A 21 15.23 -11.09 13.98
C GLU A 21 13.71 -11.31 13.99
N GLN A 22 12.98 -10.40 14.66
CA GLN A 22 11.55 -10.53 14.83
C GLN A 22 10.88 -10.28 13.48
N GLU A 23 10.39 -11.36 12.88
CA GLU A 23 9.60 -11.28 11.67
C GLU A 23 8.31 -10.48 11.93
N CYS A 24 8.07 -9.51 11.07
CA CYS A 24 6.92 -8.64 11.15
C CYS A 24 5.98 -8.83 9.96
N TYR A 25 4.72 -8.48 10.16
CA TYR A 25 3.69 -8.41 9.13
C TYR A 25 2.87 -7.11 9.25
N LEU A 26 2.26 -6.72 8.14
CA LEU A 26 1.26 -5.66 8.08
C LEU A 26 -0.12 -6.29 8.05
N SER A 27 -0.95 -6.01 9.06
CA SER A 27 -2.39 -6.27 8.99
C SER A 27 -3.06 -5.09 8.32
N LEU A 28 -3.76 -5.32 7.21
CA LEU A 28 -4.41 -4.28 6.41
C LEU A 28 -5.89 -4.58 6.27
N LYS A 29 -6.73 -3.55 6.43
CA LYS A 29 -8.15 -3.59 6.06
C LYS A 29 -8.50 -2.39 5.18
N ILE A 30 -8.98 -2.68 3.98
CA ILE A 30 -9.40 -1.70 2.97
C ILE A 30 -10.92 -1.66 2.98
N PHE A 31 -11.48 -0.49 3.27
CA PHE A 31 -12.93 -0.33 3.38
C PHE A 31 -13.54 0.02 2.02
N SER A 32 -13.17 1.18 1.49
CA SER A 32 -13.82 1.79 0.33
C SER A 32 -12.91 2.83 -0.32
N ALA A 33 -13.34 3.33 -1.48
CA ALA A 33 -12.84 4.58 -2.05
C ALA A 33 -13.99 5.57 -2.21
N GLU A 34 -13.67 6.86 -2.28
CA GLU A 34 -14.63 7.94 -2.39
C GLU A 34 -14.20 8.95 -3.47
N ASP A 35 -15.20 9.50 -4.16
CA ASP A 35 -15.03 10.59 -5.14
C ASP A 35 -14.02 10.28 -6.25
N ILE A 36 -13.83 9.00 -6.58
CA ILE A 36 -12.93 8.55 -7.63
C ILE A 36 -13.62 8.56 -8.99
N ASP A 37 -12.85 8.72 -10.06
CA ASP A 37 -13.31 8.55 -11.44
C ASP A 37 -14.57 9.39 -11.71
N ARG A 38 -14.45 10.72 -11.78
CA ARG A 38 -15.63 11.58 -11.85
C ARG A 38 -16.53 11.25 -13.05
N ALA A 39 -17.85 11.24 -12.84
CA ALA A 39 -18.86 10.93 -13.87
C ALA A 39 -18.70 11.79 -15.14
N THR A 40 -18.28 13.05 -14.98
CA THR A 40 -18.02 14.00 -16.07
C THR A 40 -16.92 13.54 -17.03
N MET A 41 -15.97 12.72 -16.57
CA MET A 41 -14.90 12.19 -17.42
C MET A 41 -15.28 10.88 -18.11
N ASN A 42 -16.27 10.15 -17.58
CA ASN A 42 -16.61 8.80 -18.03
C ASN A 42 -18.14 8.55 -17.93
N PRO A 43 -18.96 9.09 -18.84
CA PRO A 43 -20.41 9.20 -18.66
C PRO A 43 -21.17 7.87 -18.56
N ASN A 44 -20.57 6.75 -18.97
CA ASN A 44 -21.16 5.40 -18.83
C ASN A 44 -20.93 4.83 -17.42
N GLY A 45 -21.55 5.46 -16.41
CA GLY A 45 -21.37 5.16 -14.98
C GLY A 45 -21.90 3.81 -14.50
N ASP A 46 -22.90 3.24 -15.18
CA ASP A 46 -23.69 2.12 -14.65
C ASP A 46 -22.97 0.76 -14.65
N MET A 47 -21.78 0.67 -15.23
CA MET A 47 -20.99 -0.57 -15.30
C MET A 47 -19.62 -0.48 -14.67
N ARG A 48 -19.36 0.57 -13.88
CA ARG A 48 -18.02 0.76 -13.34
C ARG A 48 -17.74 -0.18 -12.18
N ARG A 49 -16.74 -1.02 -12.43
CA ARG A 49 -16.24 -2.05 -11.53
C ARG A 49 -14.81 -1.69 -11.16
N TYR A 50 -14.48 -1.80 -9.89
CA TYR A 50 -13.21 -1.37 -9.36
C TYR A 50 -12.50 -2.48 -8.60
N GLN A 51 -11.18 -2.47 -8.70
CA GLN A 51 -10.30 -3.38 -7.99
C GLN A 51 -9.11 -2.59 -7.45
N ALA A 52 -8.69 -2.90 -6.23
CA ALA A 52 -7.50 -2.32 -5.65
C ALA A 52 -6.36 -3.35 -5.68
N LEU A 53 -5.19 -2.91 -6.14
CA LEU A 53 -3.92 -3.64 -6.12
C LEU A 53 -3.03 -3.02 -5.03
N ILE A 54 -2.51 -3.86 -4.15
CA ILE A 54 -1.82 -3.43 -2.93
C ILE A 54 -0.53 -4.22 -2.73
N TRP A 55 0.54 -3.51 -2.40
CA TRP A 55 1.84 -4.12 -2.10
C TRP A 55 2.73 -3.21 -1.26
N VAL A 56 3.78 -3.78 -0.68
CA VAL A 56 4.82 -3.02 0.03
C VAL A 56 6.15 -3.06 -0.73
N ARG A 57 6.50 -4.21 -1.30
CA ARG A 57 7.70 -4.42 -2.12
C ARG A 57 7.27 -4.95 -3.48
N HIS A 58 7.71 -4.30 -4.56
CA HIS A 58 7.27 -4.53 -5.95
C HIS A 58 7.54 -5.96 -6.49
N LYS A 59 8.26 -6.80 -5.76
CA LYS A 59 8.58 -8.20 -6.13
C LYS A 59 7.99 -9.24 -5.17
N ASP A 60 7.30 -8.79 -4.13
CA ASP A 60 6.70 -9.65 -3.12
C ASP A 60 5.22 -9.89 -3.44
N GLU A 61 4.54 -10.61 -2.55
CA GLU A 61 3.11 -10.92 -2.66
C GLU A 61 2.27 -9.63 -2.77
N ASN A 62 1.64 -9.45 -3.91
CA ASN A 62 0.65 -8.41 -4.11
C ASN A 62 -0.72 -8.92 -3.64
N TYR A 63 -1.45 -8.10 -2.91
CA TYR A 63 -2.85 -8.36 -2.59
C TYR A 63 -3.76 -7.66 -3.59
N ILE A 64 -4.74 -8.39 -4.09
CA ILE A 64 -5.74 -7.87 -5.02
C ILE A 64 -7.11 -8.07 -4.38
N THR A 65 -7.90 -7.00 -4.29
CA THR A 65 -9.27 -7.10 -3.75
C THR A 65 -10.19 -7.83 -4.72
N ASN A 66 -11.34 -8.26 -4.22
CA ASN A 66 -12.46 -8.59 -5.10
C ASN A 66 -12.88 -7.37 -5.94
N ILE A 67 -13.57 -7.62 -7.04
CA ILE A 67 -14.16 -6.56 -7.87
C ILE A 67 -15.39 -6.01 -7.16
N ALA A 68 -15.44 -4.70 -6.93
CA ALA A 68 -16.57 -4.01 -6.35
C ALA A 68 -17.23 -3.07 -7.37
N SER A 69 -18.57 -3.00 -7.34
CA SER A 69 -19.31 -1.96 -8.07
C SER A 69 -19.58 -0.78 -7.15
N GLY A 70 -19.62 0.43 -7.69
CA GLY A 70 -19.99 1.61 -6.92
C GLY A 70 -19.59 2.88 -7.65
N LEU A 71 -20.54 3.77 -7.91
CA LEU A 71 -20.28 5.06 -8.56
C LEU A 71 -20.63 6.20 -7.60
N PRO A 72 -19.68 7.05 -7.19
CA PRO A 72 -18.21 7.00 -7.31
C PRO A 72 -17.52 6.28 -6.15
N ASN A 73 -18.27 5.51 -5.35
CA ASN A 73 -17.81 5.04 -4.03
C ASN A 73 -17.83 3.51 -3.93
N PRO A 74 -16.87 2.78 -4.52
CA PRO A 74 -16.79 1.34 -4.36
C PRO A 74 -16.45 0.96 -2.92
N SER A 75 -17.02 -0.14 -2.44
CA SER A 75 -16.73 -0.74 -1.13
C SER A 75 -16.21 -2.16 -1.31
N TRP A 76 -15.06 -2.46 -0.71
CA TRP A 76 -14.44 -3.78 -0.76
C TRP A 76 -14.56 -4.53 0.56
N ASP A 77 -14.55 -3.81 1.69
CA ASP A 77 -14.49 -4.37 3.06
C ASP A 77 -13.56 -5.60 3.17
N SER A 78 -12.36 -5.48 2.60
CA SER A 78 -11.42 -6.57 2.41
C SER A 78 -10.24 -6.45 3.36
N ALA A 79 -9.75 -7.57 3.87
CA ALA A 79 -8.61 -7.62 4.78
C ALA A 79 -7.54 -8.59 4.28
N CYS A 80 -6.28 -8.26 4.52
CA CYS A 80 -5.15 -9.10 4.19
C CYS A 80 -4.00 -8.93 5.20
N ILE A 81 -3.07 -9.87 5.14
CA ILE A 81 -1.80 -9.84 5.89
C ILE A 81 -0.69 -9.81 4.85
N ILE A 82 0.23 -8.86 4.98
CA ILE A 82 1.40 -8.73 4.09
C ILE A 82 2.66 -8.99 4.92
N PRO A 83 3.42 -10.07 4.65
CA PRO A 83 4.69 -10.31 5.31
C PRO A 83 5.69 -9.18 5.04
N LEU A 84 6.39 -8.70 6.07
CA LEU A 84 7.43 -7.66 5.95
C LEU A 84 8.85 -8.21 6.17
N GLY A 85 8.98 -9.35 6.84
CA GLY A 85 10.25 -9.87 7.34
C GLY A 85 10.83 -8.93 8.39
N ILE A 86 12.12 -8.60 8.28
CA ILE A 86 12.78 -7.62 9.16
C ILE A 86 12.20 -6.22 8.91
N TYR A 87 11.64 -5.62 9.97
CA TYR A 87 10.89 -4.38 9.86
C TYR A 87 11.76 -3.12 9.93
N GLU A 88 11.73 -2.34 8.85
CA GLU A 88 12.36 -1.02 8.76
C GLU A 88 11.29 0.06 8.43
N PRO A 89 10.69 0.74 9.43
CA PRO A 89 9.52 1.60 9.24
C PRO A 89 9.72 2.75 8.25
N TYR A 90 10.94 3.25 8.11
CA TYR A 90 11.26 4.42 7.27
C TYR A 90 11.62 4.06 5.83
N LYS A 91 11.77 2.77 5.53
CA LYS A 91 12.27 2.31 4.23
C LYS A 91 11.14 1.97 3.26
N TYR A 92 9.99 1.58 3.78
CA TYR A 92 8.91 0.99 3.00
C TYR A 92 7.63 1.82 3.06
N PHE A 93 6.85 1.72 1.99
CA PHE A 93 5.53 2.35 1.87
C PHE A 93 4.53 1.28 1.47
N LEU A 94 3.30 1.41 1.93
CA LEU A 94 2.17 0.73 1.32
C LEU A 94 1.84 1.45 0.02
N HIS A 95 1.92 0.72 -1.08
CA HIS A 95 1.46 1.14 -2.39
C HIS A 95 0.03 0.66 -2.59
N VAL A 96 -0.84 1.57 -3.03
CA VAL A 96 -2.23 1.25 -3.36
C VAL A 96 -2.53 1.86 -4.72
N GLU A 97 -3.04 1.03 -5.63
CA GLU A 97 -3.54 1.45 -6.93
C GLU A 97 -4.98 0.98 -7.11
N VAL A 98 -5.86 1.87 -7.55
CA VAL A 98 -7.25 1.57 -7.85
C VAL A 98 -7.42 1.55 -9.36
N TYR A 99 -7.95 0.44 -9.85
CA TYR A 99 -8.20 0.19 -11.25
C TYR A 99 -9.69 0.12 -11.52
N ARG A 100 -10.12 0.73 -12.62
CA ARG A 100 -11.40 0.45 -13.26
C ARG A 100 -11.25 -0.76 -14.17
N MET A 101 -12.17 -1.70 -14.04
CA MET A 101 -12.24 -2.94 -14.80
C MET A 101 -13.34 -2.84 -15.86
N CYS A 102 -13.19 -3.60 -16.95
CA CYS A 102 -14.16 -3.73 -18.04
C CYS A 102 -14.53 -2.40 -18.73
N SER A 103 -13.60 -1.44 -18.80
CA SER A 103 -13.79 -0.20 -19.53
C SER A 103 -13.83 -0.46 -21.04
N LYS A 104 -15.00 -0.22 -21.66
CA LYS A 104 -15.17 -0.24 -23.12
C LYS A 104 -14.95 1.12 -23.77
N SER A 105 -14.74 2.16 -22.96
CA SER A 105 -14.77 3.57 -23.37
C SER A 105 -13.39 4.21 -23.47
N ASP A 106 -12.33 3.54 -23.00
CA ASP A 106 -10.96 4.06 -23.09
C ASP A 106 -10.33 3.64 -24.43
N PRO A 107 -9.89 4.60 -25.28
CA PRO A 107 -9.19 4.29 -26.52
C PRO A 107 -7.75 3.87 -26.22
N GLY A 108 -7.57 2.63 -25.76
CA GLY A 108 -6.29 1.99 -25.40
C GLY A 108 -6.42 0.46 -25.42
N PRO A 109 -5.31 -0.32 -25.43
CA PRO A 109 -5.29 -1.68 -25.96
C PRO A 109 -6.14 -2.64 -25.11
N SER A 110 -7.34 -2.97 -25.62
CA SER A 110 -8.17 -4.19 -25.49
C SER A 110 -8.32 -4.93 -24.14
N SER A 111 -7.69 -4.52 -23.04
CA SER A 111 -7.79 -5.18 -21.73
C SER A 111 -8.98 -4.65 -20.91
N GLY A 112 -9.43 -3.43 -21.22
CA GLY A 112 -10.49 -2.76 -20.49
C GLY A 112 -10.12 -2.43 -19.04
N ILE A 113 -8.84 -2.33 -18.71
CA ILE A 113 -8.34 -1.97 -17.38
C ILE A 113 -7.74 -0.55 -17.44
N ALA A 114 -8.17 0.34 -16.55
CA ALA A 114 -7.68 1.72 -16.49
C ALA A 114 -7.30 2.11 -15.06
N LEU A 115 -6.13 2.72 -14.88
CA LEU A 115 -5.71 3.25 -13.58
C LEU A 115 -6.56 4.49 -13.24
N VAL A 116 -7.26 4.43 -12.11
CA VAL A 116 -8.10 5.53 -11.61
C VAL A 116 -7.32 6.44 -10.68
N GLY A 117 -6.48 5.86 -9.83
CA GLY A 117 -5.68 6.61 -8.89
C GLY A 117 -4.73 5.72 -8.12
N LYS A 118 -3.66 6.31 -7.61
CA LYS A 118 -2.64 5.64 -6.80
C LYS A 118 -2.21 6.49 -5.62
N THR A 119 -1.74 5.84 -4.57
CA THR A 119 -1.16 6.52 -3.41
C THR A 119 -0.03 5.69 -2.79
N ARG A 120 0.78 6.36 -1.97
CA ARG A 120 1.86 5.76 -1.19
C ARG A 120 1.71 6.21 0.26
N ILE A 121 1.57 5.25 1.16
CA ILE A 121 1.29 5.51 2.57
C ILE A 121 2.45 4.98 3.40
N PRO A 122 3.12 5.79 4.25
CA PRO A 122 4.16 5.30 5.14
C PRO A 122 3.62 4.20 6.07
N LEU A 123 4.42 3.16 6.31
CA LEU A 123 4.03 2.10 7.23
C LEU A 123 3.97 2.61 8.69
N PRO A 124 3.05 2.09 9.51
CA PRO A 124 2.96 2.47 10.92
C PRO A 124 4.12 1.91 11.73
N LYS A 125 4.57 2.60 12.78
CA LYS A 125 5.52 2.00 13.73
C LYS A 125 4.98 0.69 14.30
N LEU A 126 5.87 -0.19 14.76
CA LEU A 126 5.49 -1.48 15.34
C LEU A 126 4.50 -1.27 16.51
N GLY A 127 3.37 -1.98 16.49
CA GLY A 127 2.29 -1.85 17.47
C GLY A 127 1.42 -0.60 17.33
N HIS A 128 1.66 0.24 16.31
CA HIS A 128 0.82 1.40 16.03
C HIS A 128 -0.19 1.08 14.93
N LYS A 129 -1.41 1.58 15.10
CA LYS A 129 -2.46 1.51 14.10
C LYS A 129 -2.63 2.87 13.42
N ILE A 130 -2.67 2.85 12.10
CA ILE A 130 -3.07 3.99 11.26
C ILE A 130 -4.45 3.67 10.71
N CYS A 131 -5.38 4.62 10.82
CA CYS A 131 -6.69 4.56 10.19
C CYS A 131 -6.96 5.92 9.55
N GLY A 132 -7.38 5.94 8.29
CA GLY A 132 -7.62 7.22 7.66
C GLY A 132 -8.10 7.15 6.22
N ARG A 133 -8.21 8.35 5.68
CA ARG A 133 -8.61 8.68 4.32
C ARG A 133 -7.39 9.26 3.61
N PHE A 134 -6.92 8.58 2.57
CA PHE A 134 -5.67 8.89 1.88
C PHE A 134 -5.97 9.34 0.46
N GLY A 135 -5.46 10.51 0.08
CA GLY A 135 -5.66 11.04 -1.26
C GLY A 135 -5.04 10.12 -2.31
N LEU A 136 -5.80 9.85 -3.38
CA LEU A 136 -5.29 9.19 -4.57
C LEU A 136 -4.96 10.25 -5.63
N VAL A 137 -3.98 9.94 -6.48
CA VAL A 137 -3.62 10.77 -7.63
C VAL A 137 -3.52 9.92 -8.88
N ARG A 138 -3.86 10.47 -10.04
CA ARG A 138 -3.58 9.85 -11.34
C ARG A 138 -2.53 10.65 -12.12
N PRO A 139 -1.71 10.00 -12.95
CA PRO A 139 -0.90 10.70 -13.94
C PRO A 139 -1.78 11.55 -14.88
N ASN A 140 -1.30 12.73 -15.26
CA ASN A 140 -1.93 13.54 -16.29
C ASN A 140 -1.44 13.07 -17.67
N ASP A 141 -2.24 12.26 -18.36
CA ASP A 141 -1.91 11.76 -19.71
C ASP A 141 -2.20 12.81 -20.80
N ALA A 142 -1.89 14.09 -20.55
CA ALA A 142 -1.91 15.10 -21.60
C ALA A 142 -0.72 14.84 -22.54
N VAL A 143 -0.94 14.01 -23.58
CA VAL A 143 -0.79 14.35 -25.02
C VAL A 143 -1.29 13.15 -25.85
N GLY A 144 -2.52 13.24 -26.33
CA GLY A 144 -2.77 13.02 -27.76
C GLY A 144 -2.30 14.27 -28.52
N PRO A 145 -1.90 14.18 -29.80
CA PRO A 145 -1.15 15.24 -30.46
C PRO A 145 -2.04 16.43 -30.77
N SER A 146 -2.07 17.43 -29.90
CA SER A 146 -2.47 18.80 -30.26
C SER A 146 -2.01 19.79 -29.20
N SER A 147 -1.39 20.87 -29.68
CA SER A 147 -0.87 22.04 -28.95
C SER A 147 0.31 21.77 -28.00
N GLY A 148 1.50 22.10 -28.50
CA GLY A 148 2.74 21.97 -27.77
C GLY A 148 2.85 22.92 -26.58
N SER A 149 3.37 22.37 -25.49
CA SER A 149 4.32 23.02 -24.59
C SER A 149 4.93 21.91 -23.75
N SER A 150 6.25 21.94 -23.64
CA SER A 150 7.08 20.96 -22.94
C SER A 150 6.75 20.80 -21.45
N SER A 151 6.90 19.57 -20.97
CA SER A 151 7.50 19.21 -19.67
C SER A 151 6.74 19.41 -18.36
N ASP A 152 5.42 19.23 -18.30
CA ASP A 152 4.71 19.04 -17.03
C ASP A 152 3.92 17.72 -17.00
N LEU A 153 4.62 16.62 -16.70
CA LEU A 153 4.03 15.35 -16.27
C LEU A 153 3.41 15.54 -14.87
N GLY A 154 2.31 16.28 -14.80
CA GLY A 154 1.59 16.55 -13.56
C GLY A 154 0.81 15.32 -13.06
N CYS A 155 0.43 15.34 -11.79
CA CYS A 155 -0.57 14.42 -11.24
C CYS A 155 -1.86 15.18 -10.92
N ILE A 156 -3.00 14.52 -11.12
CA ILE A 156 -4.32 15.07 -10.82
C ILE A 156 -4.87 14.34 -9.59
N ALA A 157 -5.37 15.10 -8.61
CA ALA A 157 -6.02 14.54 -7.44
C ALA A 157 -7.32 13.82 -7.81
N GLU A 158 -7.48 12.58 -7.34
CA GLU A 158 -8.57 11.68 -7.71
C GLU A 158 -9.17 11.00 -6.48
N GLY A 159 -9.97 11.72 -5.70
CA GLY A 159 -10.67 11.14 -4.57
C GLY A 159 -9.74 10.56 -3.50
N HIS A 160 -10.26 9.62 -2.72
CA HIS A 160 -9.55 9.05 -1.58
C HIS A 160 -9.77 7.54 -1.42
N ILE A 161 -8.79 6.84 -0.88
CA ILE A 161 -8.92 5.47 -0.36
C ILE A 161 -9.06 5.50 1.15
N ILE A 162 -9.97 4.71 1.70
CA ILE A 162 -10.21 4.57 3.15
C ILE A 162 -9.72 3.20 3.59
N LEU A 163 -8.73 3.19 4.48
CA LEU A 163 -8.13 1.97 5.01
C LEU A 163 -7.62 2.15 6.44
N ASN A 164 -7.38 1.02 7.10
CA ASN A 164 -6.57 0.98 8.30
C ASN A 164 -5.51 -0.09 8.20
N MET A 165 -4.38 0.14 8.86
CA MET A 165 -3.24 -0.78 8.89
C MET A 165 -2.50 -0.73 10.21
N GLU A 166 -1.89 -1.85 10.57
CA GLU A 166 -1.13 -2.03 11.81
C GLU A 166 0.03 -2.99 11.56
N THR A 167 1.24 -2.63 12.01
CA THR A 167 2.42 -3.51 11.92
C THR A 167 2.57 -4.29 13.23
N LYS A 168 2.75 -5.61 13.11
CA LYS A 168 2.83 -6.56 14.23
C LYS A 168 3.98 -7.54 14.03
N THR A 169 4.45 -8.14 15.12
CA THR A 169 5.37 -9.29 15.09
C THR A 169 4.59 -10.60 15.03
N PHE A 170 5.18 -11.65 14.46
CA PHE A 170 4.73 -13.00 14.72
C PHE A 170 5.04 -13.38 16.18
N PHE A 171 4.13 -14.13 16.81
CA PHE A 171 4.29 -14.63 18.18
C PHE A 171 4.98 -15.99 18.17
#